data_AF-A0A482VA28-F1
#
_entry.id   AF-A0A482VA28-F1
#
_cell.length_a   1.000
_cell.length_b   1.000
_cell.length_c   1.000
_cell.angle_alpha   90.00
_cell.angle_beta   90.00
_cell.angle_gamma   90.00
#
_symmetry.space_group_name_H-M   'P 1'
#
loop_
_entity.id
_entity.type
_entity.pdbx_description
1 polymer ?
#
loop_
_entity_poly.entity_id
_entity_poly.type
_entity_poly.pdbx_seq_one_letter_code
_entity_poly.pdbx_strand_id
1 'polypeptide(L)'
;MHPYHLQRVQALRPTDYPRRVRFCQWFVDQVNDSFLSKILFTDEAQFSRSGIRNLHSLHLWAAENPHGFRDVHFQDNFSLNV
;
A
#
# COMPACT_ATOMS: atom_id res chain seq x y z
N MET A 1 11.80 -20.89 -10.13
CA MET A 1 11.24 -19.53 -10.31
C MET A 1 10.18 -19.34 -9.25
N HIS A 2 10.28 -18.28 -8.46
CA HIS A 2 9.42 -18.03 -7.30
C HIS A 2 8.66 -16.70 -7.49
N PRO A 3 7.41 -16.62 -7.01
CA PRO A 3 6.66 -15.38 -7.00
C PRO A 3 7.15 -14.47 -5.85
N TYR A 4 7.45 -13.22 -6.16
CA TYR A 4 7.82 -12.18 -5.21
C TYR A 4 6.84 -11.02 -5.29
N HIS A 5 6.39 -10.52 -4.14
CA HIS A 5 5.58 -9.31 -4.08
C HIS A 5 6.45 -8.09 -4.42
N LEU A 6 5.94 -7.23 -5.31
CA LEU A 6 6.56 -5.94 -5.56
C LEU A 6 6.45 -5.06 -4.32
N GLN A 7 7.57 -4.49 -3.90
CA GLN A 7 7.59 -3.58 -2.77
C GLN A 7 7.23 -2.18 -3.26
N ARG A 8 6.15 -1.62 -2.70
CA ARG A 8 5.81 -0.22 -2.89
C ARG A 8 6.74 0.63 -2.02
N VAL A 9 7.61 1.40 -2.66
CA VAL A 9 8.39 2.42 -1.97
C VAL A 9 7.60 3.73 -2.09
N GLN A 10 6.96 4.16 -1.01
CA GLN A 10 6.47 5.54 -0.93
C GLN A 10 7.68 6.44 -0.65
N ALA A 11 7.78 7.57 -1.35
CA ALA A 11 8.73 8.61 -1.02
C ALA A 11 8.30 9.29 0.30
N LEU A 12 8.66 8.67 1.42
CA LEU A 12 8.39 9.19 2.76
C LEU A 12 9.22 10.45 2.97
N ARG A 13 8.56 11.53 3.39
CA ARG A 13 9.26 12.74 3.83
C ARG A 13 9.76 12.50 5.26
N PRO A 14 10.86 13.17 5.68
CA PRO A 14 11.35 13.07 7.06
C PRO A 14 10.28 13.36 8.12
N THR A 15 9.29 14.19 7.80
CA THR A 15 8.14 14.53 8.66
C THR A 15 7.14 13.39 8.85
N ASP A 16 7.12 12.40 7.97
CA ASP A 16 6.12 11.32 8.01
C ASP A 16 6.46 10.28 9.07
N TYR A 17 7.75 10.04 9.29
CA TYR A 17 8.22 9.09 10.32
C TYR A 17 7.66 9.41 11.72
N PRO A 18 7.84 10.62 12.29
CA PRO A 18 7.28 10.93 13.60
C PRO A 18 5.75 10.88 13.64
N ARG A 19 5.06 11.20 12.54
CA ARG A 19 3.59 11.09 12.45
C ARG A 19 3.13 9.64 12.52
N ARG A 20 3.81 8.75 11.80
CA ARG A 20 3.52 7.31 11.81
C ARG A 20 3.78 6.69 13.17
N VAL A 21 4.89 7.04 13.83
CA VAL A 21 5.19 6.55 15.19
C VAL A 21 4.09 6.98 16.18
N ARG A 22 3.69 8.25 16.16
CA ARG A 22 2.60 8.75 17.01
C ARG A 22 1.29 8.02 16.77
N PHE A 23 0.95 7.78 15.50
CA PHE A 23 -0.25 7.01 15.16
C PHE A 23 -0.16 5.58 15.71
N CYS A 24 0.97 4.89 15.53
CA CYS A 24 1.13 3.52 16.03
C CYS A 24 1.04 3.45 17.56
N GLN A 25 1.64 4.39 18.28
CA GLN A 25 1.55 4.47 19.74
C GLN A 25 0.09 4.66 20.18
N TRP A 26 -0.59 5.66 19.62
CA TRP A 26 -2.02 5.88 19.88
C TRP A 26 -2.86 4.64 19.57
N PHE A 27 -2.61 3.98 18.43
CA PHE A 27 -3.38 2.83 17.98
C PHE A 27 -3.23 1.65 18.95
N VAL A 28 -2.01 1.36 19.43
CA VAL A 28 -1.77 0.31 20.42
C VAL A 28 -2.52 0.59 21.71
N ASP A 29 -2.57 1.84 22.16
CA ASP A 29 -3.33 2.23 23.36
C ASP A 29 -4.85 2.09 23.19
N GLN A 30 -5.36 2.18 21.95
CA GLN A 30 -6.80 2.05 21.65
C GLN A 30 -7.25 0.60 21.43
N VAL A 31 -6.35 -0.28 20.99
CA VAL A 31 -6.68 -1.68 20.68
C VAL A 31 -7.09 -2.41 21.95
N ASN A 32 -8.39 -2.57 22.12
CA ASN A 32 -9.04 -3.55 22.99
C ASN A 32 -9.80 -4.56 22.12
N ASP A 33 -10.30 -5.64 22.71
CA ASP A 33 -11.00 -6.73 22.01
C ASP A 33 -12.18 -6.27 21.12
N SER A 34 -12.74 -5.08 21.38
CA SER A 34 -13.86 -4.51 20.62
C SER A 34 -13.49 -3.38 19.65
N PHE A 35 -12.25 -2.90 19.66
CA PHE A 35 -11.86 -1.72 18.90
C PHE A 35 -11.74 -2.05 17.41
N LEU A 36 -11.04 -3.13 17.07
CA LEU A 36 -10.84 -3.56 15.68
C LEU A 36 -12.15 -3.95 14.99
N SER A 37 -13.10 -4.55 15.72
CA SER A 37 -14.40 -4.94 15.17
C SER A 37 -15.31 -3.77 14.83
N LYS A 38 -14.99 -2.55 15.31
CA LYS A 38 -15.70 -1.31 14.98
C LYS A 38 -15.06 -0.56 13.82
N ILE A 39 -13.91 -1.00 13.31
CA ILE A 39 -13.21 -0.34 12.21
C ILE A 39 -13.60 -1.00 10.89
N LEU A 40 -14.17 -0.20 9.99
CA LEU A 40 -14.32 -0.57 8.59
C LEU A 40 -13.20 0.11 7.79
N PHE A 41 -12.27 -0.69 7.28
CA PHE A 41 -11.24 -0.19 6.37
C PHE A 41 -11.82 -0.04 4.97
N THR A 42 -11.65 1.15 4.40
CA THR A 42 -11.96 1.43 3.00
C THR A 42 -10.68 1.86 2.30
N ASP A 43 -10.52 1.46 1.05
CA ASP A 43 -9.42 1.89 0.19
C ASP A 43 -9.96 2.19 -1.21
N GLU A 44 -9.34 3.12 -1.91
CA GLU A 44 -9.68 3.42 -3.30
C GLU A 44 -8.81 2.58 -4.23
N ALA A 45 -9.46 1.83 -5.12
CA ALA A 45 -8.78 1.09 -6.18
C ALA A 45 -9.02 1.76 -7.53
N GLN A 46 -7.93 2.13 -8.22
CA GLN A 46 -8.02 2.70 -9.56
C GLN A 46 -8.06 1.59 -10.63
N PHE A 47 -9.13 1.60 -11.42
CA PHE A 47 -9.29 0.73 -12.58
C PHE A 47 -9.00 1.53 -13.86
N SER A 48 -8.00 1.11 -14.64
CA SER A 48 -7.69 1.71 -15.95
C SER A 48 -7.93 0.73 -17.09
N ARG A 49 -8.16 1.25 -18.31
CA ARG A 49 -8.42 0.43 -19.52
C ARG A 49 -7.27 -0.52 -19.89
N SER A 50 -6.09 -0.28 -19.32
CA SER A 50 -4.88 -1.10 -19.41
C SER A 50 -4.77 -2.21 -18.35
N GLY A 51 -5.79 -2.39 -17.51
CA GLY A 51 -5.88 -3.46 -16.53
C GLY A 51 -6.26 -2.97 -15.13
N ILE A 52 -6.76 -3.90 -14.32
CA ILE A 52 -6.96 -3.69 -12.89
C ILE A 52 -5.58 -3.59 -12.26
N ARG A 53 -5.18 -2.39 -11.80
CA ARG A 53 -3.95 -2.24 -11.01
C ARG A 53 -4.23 -2.60 -9.56
N ASN A 54 -4.69 -3.83 -9.31
CA ASN A 54 -4.75 -4.35 -7.96
C ASN A 54 -3.30 -4.70 -7.56
N LEU A 55 -2.68 -3.86 -6.74
CA LEU A 55 -1.30 -4.07 -6.31
C LEU A 55 -1.11 -5.37 -5.51
N HIS A 56 -2.19 -5.92 -4.95
CA HIS A 56 -2.17 -7.18 -4.21
C HIS A 56 -1.90 -8.39 -5.12
N SER A 57 -2.34 -8.35 -6.38
CA SER A 57 -2.11 -9.45 -7.34
C SER A 57 -0.80 -9.30 -8.13
N LEU A 58 -0.03 -8.23 -7.91
CA LEU A 58 1.16 -7.92 -8.71
C LEU A 58 2.40 -8.68 -8.21
N HIS A 59 2.73 -9.78 -8.90
CA HIS A 59 3.87 -10.63 -8.58
C HIS A 59 4.96 -10.56 -9.66
N LEU A 60 6.22 -10.50 -9.23
CA LEU A 60 7.38 -10.75 -10.09
C LEU A 60 7.79 -12.20 -9.97
N TRP A 61 8.00 -12.86 -11.10
CA TRP A 61 8.53 -14.21 -11.15
C TRP A 61 10.02 -14.13 -11.46
N ALA A 62 10.87 -14.64 -10.56
CA ALA A 62 12.32 -14.63 -10.75
C ALA A 62 12.96 -15.87 -10.10
N ALA A 63 14.18 -16.22 -10.49
CA ALA A 63 14.93 -17.29 -9.85
C ALA A 63 15.39 -16.90 -8.43
N GLU A 64 15.80 -15.64 -8.25
CA GLU A 64 16.19 -15.01 -6.99
C GLU A 64 15.37 -13.75 -6.76
N ASN A 65 15.27 -13.26 -5.50
CA ASN A 65 14.45 -12.09 -5.18
C ASN A 65 14.99 -10.84 -5.89
N PRO A 66 14.26 -10.27 -6.86
CA PRO A 66 14.75 -9.14 -7.64
C PRO A 66 14.71 -7.82 -6.87
N HIS A 67 14.18 -7.81 -5.64
CA HIS A 67 13.90 -6.59 -4.87
C HIS A 67 13.19 -5.52 -5.71
N GLY A 68 12.29 -5.97 -6.59
CA GLY A 68 11.63 -5.11 -7.56
C GLY A 68 10.82 -4.03 -6.84
N PHE A 69 11.13 -2.78 -7.15
CA PHE A 69 10.35 -1.61 -6.80
C PHE A 69 9.67 -1.07 -8.06
N ARG A 70 8.47 -0.51 -7.90
CA ARG A 70 7.79 0.21 -8.96
C ARG A 70 7.61 1.65 -8.52
N ASP A 71 8.37 2.54 -9.15
CA ASP A 71 8.16 3.98 -9.01
C ASP A 71 6.84 4.34 -9.70
N VAL A 72 5.88 4.83 -8.92
CA VAL A 72 4.62 5.34 -9.46
C VAL A 72 4.81 6.83 -9.69
N HIS A 73 5.34 7.19 -10.87
CA HIS A 73 5.32 8.57 -11.32
C HIS A 73 3.96 8.95 -11.89
N PHE A 74 3.65 10.23 -11.72
CA PHE A 74 2.56 11.03 -12.29
C PHE A 74 1.25 11.13 -11.50
N GLN A 75 1.08 12.32 -10.92
CA GLN A 75 -0.14 12.86 -10.30
C GLN A 75 -1.25 13.17 -11.32
N ASP A 76 -1.02 13.01 -12.63
CA ASP A 76 -2.06 13.16 -13.65
C ASP A 76 -2.18 11.87 -14.46
N ASN A 77 -3.13 11.03 -14.06
CA ASN A 77 -3.74 10.05 -14.94
C ASN A 77 -5.24 10.10 -14.69
N PHE A 78 -6.03 10.13 -15.77
CA PHE A 78 -7.47 10.07 -15.66
C PHE A 78 -7.89 8.78 -14.95
N SER A 79 -8.45 8.93 -13.75
CA SER A 79 -8.99 7.86 -12.92
C SER A 79 -10.47 8.12 -12.68
N LEU A 80 -11.27 7.06 -12.75
CA LEU A 80 -12.60 7.07 -12.16
C LEU A 80 -12.48 6.41 -10.79
N ASN A 81 -12.83 7.15 -9.74
CA ASN A 81 -12.95 6.64 -8.39
C ASN A 81 -14.34 6.00 -8.25
N VAL A 82 -14.40 4.82 -7.64
CA VAL A 82 -15.65 4.11 -7.27
C VAL A 82 -15.74 4.08 -5.76
#